data_AF-A0A2N1PYV6-F1
#
_entry.id   AF-A0A2N1PYV6-F1
#
_cell.length_a   1.000
_cell.length_b   1.000
_cell.length_c   1.000
_cell.angle_alpha   90.00
_cell.angle_beta   90.00
_cell.angle_gamma   90.00
#
_symmetry.space_group_name_H-M   'P 1'
#
loop_
_entity.id
_entity.type
_entity.pdbx_description
1 polymer ?
#
loop_
_entity_poly.entity_id
_entity_poly.type
_entity_poly.pdbx_seq_one_letter_code
_entity_poly.pdbx_strand_id
1 'polypeptide(L)'
;CPKNIHKGTKIHPEFELSGKELVSIEDLLTLSEKAFKERYQDMSYLWKGKTILMRNALMVLKRTNNHAYDDLIKSSLNRISTPWYTDLATRFLRESTHEEDL
;
A
#
# COMPACT_ATOMS: atom_id res chain seq x y z
N CYS A 1 2.85 8.19 24.14
CA CYS A 1 3.17 7.48 25.40
C CYS A 1 4.28 8.24 26.13
N PRO A 2 4.09 8.72 27.37
CA PRO A 2 5.13 9.45 28.13
C PRO A 2 6.46 8.69 28.28
N LYS A 3 6.42 7.35 28.30
CA LYS A 3 7.62 6.49 28.39
C LYS A 3 8.50 6.48 27.14
N ASN A 4 7.99 6.98 26.00
CA ASN A 4 8.73 7.04 24.74
C ASN A 4 9.46 8.38 24.54
N ILE A 5 9.28 9.35 25.44
CA ILE A 5 9.99 10.62 25.39
C ILE A 5 11.49 10.34 25.57
N HIS A 6 12.32 10.88 24.66
CA HIS A 6 13.78 10.64 24.58
C HIS A 6 14.20 9.17 24.35
N LYS A 7 13.30 8.30 23.85
CA LYS A 7 13.67 6.97 23.32
C LYS A 7 13.91 7.07 21.81
N GLY A 8 14.62 6.09 21.25
CA GLY A 8 14.89 6.02 19.81
C GLY A 8 16.38 6.07 19.42
N THR A 9 17.29 5.86 20.37
CA THR A 9 18.71 5.67 20.06
C THR A 9 18.87 4.50 19.09
N LYS A 10 19.50 4.78 17.95
CA LYS A 10 19.83 3.76 16.95
C LYS A 10 21.14 3.10 17.35
N ILE A 11 21.08 1.83 17.71
CA ILE A 11 22.22 1.06 18.23
C ILE A 11 22.79 0.13 17.15
N HIS A 12 21.94 -0.27 16.21
CA HIS A 12 22.17 -1.34 15.26
C HIS A 12 21.99 -0.79 13.84
N PRO A 13 23.05 -0.79 13.00
CA PRO A 13 23.00 -0.24 11.64
C PRO A 13 21.93 -0.89 10.75
N GLU A 14 21.60 -2.16 10.97
CA GLU A 14 20.59 -2.89 10.22
C GLU A 14 19.15 -2.38 10.43
N PHE A 15 18.91 -1.58 11.48
CA PHE A 15 17.63 -0.90 11.72
C PHE A 15 17.64 0.57 11.26
N GLU A 16 18.68 1.02 10.57
CA GLU A 16 18.65 2.32 9.91
C GLU A 16 17.58 2.35 8.81
N LEU A 17 16.92 3.50 8.67
CA LEU A 17 15.86 3.67 7.69
C LEU A 17 16.45 3.63 6.28
N SER A 18 16.02 2.64 5.51
CA SER A 18 16.38 2.42 4.11
C SER A 18 15.46 3.15 3.13
N GLY A 19 14.36 3.74 3.62
CA GLY A 19 13.27 4.29 2.81
C GLY A 19 12.19 3.26 2.45
N LYS A 20 12.45 1.96 2.69
CA LYS A 20 11.48 0.88 2.45
C LYS A 20 10.46 0.75 3.58
N GLU A 21 10.63 1.49 4.68
CA GLU A 21 9.72 1.43 5.84
C GLU A 21 8.35 2.05 5.50
N LEU A 22 8.32 2.94 4.49
CA LEU A 22 7.11 3.41 3.83
C LEU A 22 6.94 2.67 2.51
N VAL A 23 6.00 1.72 2.47
CA VAL A 23 5.69 0.98 1.25
C VAL A 23 5.07 1.91 0.21
N SER A 24 5.59 1.90 -1.02
CA SER A 24 5.04 2.69 -2.12
C SER A 24 3.73 2.07 -2.63
N ILE A 25 2.69 2.88 -2.72
CA ILE A 25 1.41 2.47 -3.33
C ILE A 25 1.60 2.17 -4.82
N GLU A 26 2.45 2.92 -5.51
CA GLU A 26 2.78 2.66 -6.91
C GLU A 26 3.41 1.27 -7.07
N ASP A 27 4.38 0.92 -6.22
CA ASP A 27 5.03 -0.39 -6.25
C ASP A 27 4.01 -1.51 -5.95
N LEU A 28 3.08 -1.28 -5.01
CA LEU A 28 1.99 -2.20 -4.72
C LEU A 28 1.07 -2.43 -5.94
N LEU A 29 0.77 -1.39 -6.71
CA LEU A 29 -0.17 -1.49 -7.82
C LEU A 29 0.50 -1.94 -9.12
N THR A 30 1.80 -1.70 -9.30
CA THR A 30 2.50 -1.85 -10.60
C THR A 30 3.49 -3.02 -10.66
N LEU A 31 4.22 -3.33 -9.58
CA LEU A 31 5.23 -4.39 -9.61
C LEU A 31 4.57 -5.78 -9.63
N SER A 32 5.26 -6.75 -10.25
CA SER A 32 4.90 -8.16 -10.09
C SER A 32 5.16 -8.62 -8.64
N GLU A 33 4.57 -9.75 -8.23
CA GLU A 33 4.81 -10.31 -6.88
C GLU A 33 6.30 -10.58 -6.65
N LYS A 34 7.00 -11.10 -7.68
CA LYS A 34 8.45 -11.35 -7.63
C LYS A 34 9.25 -10.05 -7.45
N ALA A 35 8.99 -9.05 -8.29
CA ALA A 35 9.72 -7.78 -8.23
C ALA A 35 9.45 -7.02 -6.93
N PHE A 36 8.21 -7.05 -6.44
CA PHE A 36 7.85 -6.48 -5.14
C PHE A 36 8.58 -7.18 -4.00
N LYS A 37 8.60 -8.52 -4.00
CA LYS A 37 9.32 -9.30 -2.99
C LYS A 37 10.82 -8.98 -3.01
N GLU A 38 11.46 -8.98 -4.17
CA GLU A 38 12.90 -8.65 -4.30
C GLU A 38 13.22 -7.26 -3.76
N ARG A 39 12.36 -6.26 -4.01
CA ARG A 39 12.54 -4.90 -3.53
C ARG A 39 12.41 -4.79 -2.01
N TYR A 40 11.47 -5.52 -1.40
CA TYR A 40 11.08 -5.38 0.01
C TYR A 40 11.44 -6.58 0.91
N GLN A 41 12.24 -7.53 0.44
CA GLN A 41 12.49 -8.83 1.10
C GLN A 41 12.98 -8.73 2.55
N ASP A 42 13.75 -7.70 2.88
CA ASP A 42 14.35 -7.54 4.22
C ASP A 42 13.38 -6.91 5.23
N MET A 43 12.17 -6.55 4.80
CA MET A 43 11.19 -5.85 5.62
C MET A 43 10.23 -6.82 6.31
N SER A 44 10.10 -6.67 7.63
CA SER A 44 9.29 -7.56 8.46
C SER A 44 7.81 -7.59 8.06
N TYR A 45 7.26 -6.49 7.54
CA TYR A 45 5.86 -6.41 7.11
C TYR A 45 5.53 -7.34 5.93
N LEU A 46 6.53 -7.86 5.23
CA LEU A 46 6.34 -8.73 4.07
C LEU A 46 5.96 -10.18 4.45
N TRP A 47 5.96 -10.53 5.74
CA TRP A 47 5.68 -11.90 6.19
C TRP A 47 4.32 -12.47 5.76
N LYS A 48 3.32 -11.62 5.45
CA LYS A 48 2.02 -12.02 4.85
C LYS A 48 1.91 -11.76 3.35
N GLY A 49 2.96 -11.24 2.73
CA GLY A 49 3.00 -10.91 1.31
C GLY A 49 2.28 -9.62 0.93
N LYS A 50 2.31 -9.33 -0.37
CA LYS A 50 1.87 -8.08 -0.99
C LYS A 50 0.36 -7.85 -0.86
N THR A 51 -0.43 -8.90 -0.97
CA THR A 51 -1.90 -8.90 -1.00
C THR A 51 -2.52 -8.15 0.19
N ILE A 52 -2.03 -8.37 1.41
CA ILE A 52 -2.53 -7.69 2.60
C ILE A 52 -2.19 -6.19 2.59
N LEU A 53 -1.00 -5.84 2.10
CA LEU A 53 -0.56 -4.46 1.98
C LEU A 53 -1.40 -3.71 0.94
N MET A 54 -1.73 -4.34 -0.18
CA MET A 54 -2.62 -3.77 -1.20
C MET A 54 -4.01 -3.45 -0.62
N ARG A 55 -4.58 -4.38 0.15
CA ARG A 55 -5.86 -4.14 0.83
C ARG A 55 -5.77 -2.94 1.76
N ASN A 56 -4.73 -2.88 2.59
CA ASN A 56 -4.55 -1.81 3.55
C ASN A 56 -4.34 -0.46 2.84
N ALA A 57 -3.60 -0.43 1.73
CA ALA A 57 -3.41 0.76 0.92
C ALA A 57 -4.74 1.30 0.37
N LEU A 58 -5.58 0.44 -0.25
CA LEU A 58 -6.90 0.85 -0.72
C LEU A 58 -7.78 1.40 0.41
N MET A 59 -7.74 0.79 1.60
CA MET A 59 -8.50 1.29 2.75
C MET A 59 -8.01 2.65 3.24
N VAL A 60 -6.70 2.89 3.21
CA VAL A 60 -6.13 4.21 3.53
C VAL A 60 -6.58 5.24 2.49
N LEU A 61 -6.43 4.94 1.20
CA LEU A 61 -6.86 5.84 0.12
C LEU A 61 -8.34 6.22 0.23
N LYS A 62 -9.21 5.23 0.48
CA LYS A 62 -10.63 5.45 0.74
C LYS A 62 -10.86 6.35 1.95
N ARG A 63 -10.22 6.05 3.07
CA ARG A 63 -10.39 6.84 4.30
C ARG A 63 -9.93 8.29 4.14
N THR A 64 -8.90 8.52 3.34
CA THR A 64 -8.33 9.85 3.10
C THR A 64 -8.94 10.57 1.89
N ASN A 65 -9.89 9.94 1.20
CA ASN A 65 -10.44 10.41 -0.07
C ASN A 65 -9.35 10.81 -1.09
N ASN A 66 -8.33 9.97 -1.23
CA ASN A 66 -7.17 10.27 -2.06
C ASN A 66 -7.26 9.54 -3.40
N HIS A 67 -7.55 10.33 -4.45
CA HIS A 67 -7.75 9.85 -5.82
C HIS A 67 -6.49 9.91 -6.70
N ALA A 68 -5.32 10.25 -6.14
CA ALA A 68 -4.08 10.38 -6.90
C ALA A 68 -3.63 9.07 -7.57
N TYR A 69 -4.20 7.93 -7.18
CA TYR A 69 -3.82 6.60 -7.65
C TYR A 69 -4.91 5.92 -8.49
N ASP A 70 -6.02 6.60 -8.81
CA ASP A 70 -7.18 6.00 -9.48
C ASP A 70 -6.81 5.33 -10.81
N ASP A 71 -5.95 5.96 -11.62
CA ASP A 71 -5.51 5.40 -12.90
C ASP A 71 -4.65 4.15 -12.73
N LEU A 72 -3.83 4.09 -11.67
CA LEU A 72 -3.04 2.90 -11.34
C LEU A 72 -3.93 1.77 -10.81
N ILE A 73 -4.96 2.11 -10.03
CA ILE A 73 -5.96 1.15 -9.55
C ILE A 73 -6.73 0.58 -10.74
N LYS A 74 -7.26 1.43 -11.65
CA LYS A 74 -7.92 1.00 -12.89
C LYS A 74 -7.02 0.08 -13.72
N SER A 75 -5.78 0.49 -13.95
CA SER A 75 -4.80 -0.31 -14.70
C SER A 75 -4.48 -1.64 -14.04
N SER A 76 -4.50 -1.70 -12.70
CA SER A 76 -4.21 -2.93 -11.95
C SER A 76 -5.31 -3.99 -12.06
N LEU A 77 -6.56 -3.60 -12.31
CA LEU A 77 -7.69 -4.54 -12.46
C LEU A 77 -7.52 -5.49 -13.65
N ASN A 78 -6.77 -5.08 -14.68
CA ASN A 78 -6.48 -5.91 -15.85
C ASN A 78 -5.50 -7.05 -15.55
N ARG A 79 -4.69 -6.92 -14.49
CA ARG A 79 -3.62 -7.88 -14.15
C ARG A 79 -3.86 -8.64 -12.85
N ILE A 80 -4.63 -8.06 -11.91
CA ILE A 80 -4.91 -8.66 -10.60
C ILE A 80 -6.33 -9.21 -10.60
N SER A 81 -6.45 -10.54 -10.63
CA SER A 81 -7.75 -11.25 -10.68
C SER A 81 -8.28 -11.65 -9.30
N THR A 82 -7.64 -11.23 -8.21
CA THR A 82 -8.04 -11.65 -6.86
C THR A 82 -9.42 -11.07 -6.52
N PRO A 83 -10.45 -11.90 -6.25
CA PRO A 83 -11.85 -11.43 -6.17
C PRO A 83 -12.10 -10.34 -5.12
N TRP A 84 -11.46 -10.43 -3.95
CA TRP A 84 -11.62 -9.40 -2.91
C TRP A 84 -11.01 -8.06 -3.34
N TYR A 85 -9.91 -8.10 -4.11
CA TYR A 85 -9.21 -6.89 -4.56
C TYR A 85 -10.04 -6.19 -5.62
N THR A 86 -10.53 -6.95 -6.60
CA THR A 86 -11.34 -6.41 -7.69
C THR A 86 -12.65 -5.81 -7.17
N ASP A 87 -13.33 -6.49 -6.24
CA ASP A 87 -14.54 -5.95 -5.57
C ASP A 87 -14.24 -4.65 -4.82
N LEU A 88 -13.20 -4.62 -3.97
CA LEU A 88 -12.85 -3.45 -3.17
C LEU A 88 -12.43 -2.26 -4.05
N ALA A 89 -11.56 -2.50 -5.04
CA ALA A 89 -11.09 -1.47 -5.95
C ALA A 89 -12.23 -0.90 -6.80
N THR A 90 -13.15 -1.74 -7.28
CA THR A 90 -14.32 -1.29 -8.05
C THR A 90 -15.25 -0.42 -7.20
N ARG A 91 -15.49 -0.80 -5.94
CA ARG A 91 -16.30 0.02 -5.01
C ARG A 91 -15.66 1.38 -4.76
N PHE A 92 -14.35 1.39 -4.49
CA PHE A 92 -13.59 2.62 -4.30
C PHE A 92 -13.71 3.55 -5.51
N LEU A 93 -13.45 3.05 -6.72
CA LEU A 93 -13.54 3.85 -7.95
C LEU A 93 -14.95 4.38 -8.25
N ARG A 94 -16.00 3.61 -7.93
CA ARG A 94 -17.39 4.05 -8.12
C ARG A 94 -17.78 5.17 -7.15
N GLU A 95 -17.29 5.12 -5.92
CA GLU A 95 -17.53 6.19 -4.95
C GLU A 95 -16.85 7.49 -5.39
N SER A 96 -15.63 7.43 -5.94
CA SER A 96 -14.93 8.59 -6.52
C SER A 96 -15.75 9.30 -7.60
N THR A 97 -16.39 8.55 -8.50
CA THR A 97 -17.13 9.13 -9.63
C THR A 97 -18.43 9.84 -9.20
N HIS A 98 -18.98 9.52 -8.02
CA HIS A 98 -20.21 10.16 -7.54
C HIS A 98 -19.96 11.46 -6.77
N GLU A 99 -18.72 11.74 -6.35
CA GLU A 99 -18.37 13.02 -5.72
C GLU A 99 -18.09 14.13 -6.74
N GLU A 100 -17.78 13.80 -8.00
CA GLU A 100 -17.64 14.79 -9.07
C GLU A 100 -18.99 15.33 -9.59
N ASP A 101 -20.11 14.66 -9.27
CA ASP A 101 -21.47 14.99 -9.71
C ASP A 101 -22.28 15.83 -8.68
N LEU A 102 -21.67 16.28 -7.57
CA LEU A 102 -22.27 17.10 -6.52
C LEU A 102 -21.58 18.47 -6.40
#